data_AF-A0A7X5KS70-F1
#
_entry.id   AF-A0A7X5KS70-F1
#
_cell.length_a   1.000
_cell.length_b   1.000
_cell.length_c   1.000
_cell.angle_alpha   90.00
_cell.angle_beta   90.00
_cell.angle_gamma   90.00
#
_symmetry.space_group_name_H-M   'P 1'
#
loop_
_entity.id
_entity.type
_entity.pdbx_description
1 polymer ?
#
loop_
_entity_poly.entity_id
_entity_poly.type
_entity_poly.pdbx_seq_one_letter_code
_entity_poly.pdbx_strand_id
1 'polypeptide(L)'
;MNLVINNTMKMITEQQKEKENTAVFMVGEQLKEIIGNSEQLAELVLQDLRNPDMSLEKCEKKIKARADELHKKNGGGSACVNPKDAEKIIRDFYGLHMTEISAAESRPKVVSLAELM
;
A
#
# COMPACT_ATOMS: atom_id res chain seq x y z
N MET A 1 -12.37 -20.02 -7.23
CA MET A 1 -11.95 -18.75 -6.59
C MET A 1 -10.59 -18.99 -5.97
N ASN A 2 -9.60 -18.14 -6.25
CA ASN A 2 -8.21 -18.36 -5.84
C ASN A 2 -8.01 -18.15 -4.33
N LEU A 3 -7.29 -19.05 -3.66
CA LEU A 3 -7.11 -19.03 -2.20
C LEU A 3 -6.25 -17.87 -1.71
N VAL A 4 -5.16 -17.52 -2.42
CA VAL A 4 -4.29 -16.41 -2.03
C VAL A 4 -5.01 -15.07 -2.17
N ILE A 5 -5.76 -14.87 -3.25
CA ILE A 5 -6.59 -13.69 -3.44
C ILE A 5 -7.59 -13.56 -2.28
N ASN A 6 -8.32 -14.62 -1.96
CA ASN A 6 -9.30 -14.60 -0.86
C ASN A 6 -8.68 -14.25 0.50
N ASN A 7 -7.52 -14.82 0.81
CA ASN A 7 -6.82 -14.53 2.07
C ASN A 7 -6.33 -13.08 2.11
N THR A 8 -5.89 -12.55 0.98
CA THR A 8 -5.49 -11.14 0.85
C THR A 8 -6.67 -10.20 1.06
N MET A 9 -7.81 -10.47 0.41
CA MET A 9 -9.02 -9.66 0.58
C MET A 9 -9.52 -9.66 2.03
N LYS A 10 -9.42 -10.81 2.72
CA LYS A 10 -9.72 -10.89 4.15
C LYS A 10 -8.77 -10.04 4.98
N MET A 11 -7.46 -10.14 4.76
CA MET A 11 -6.47 -9.33 5.48
C MET A 11 -6.70 -7.82 5.30
N ILE A 12 -7.00 -7.38 4.07
CA ILE A 12 -7.32 -5.97 3.80
C ILE A 12 -8.59 -5.58 4.56
N THR A 13 -9.64 -6.39 4.49
CA THR A 13 -10.91 -6.14 5.19
C THR A 13 -10.74 -6.06 6.70
N GLU A 14 -9.93 -6.93 7.30
CA GLU A 14 -9.62 -6.88 8.72
C GLU A 14 -8.91 -5.57 9.11
N GLN A 15 -7.96 -5.09 8.30
CA GLN A 15 -7.31 -3.80 8.56
C GLN A 15 -8.23 -2.60 8.32
N GLN A 16 -9.32 -2.76 7.56
CA GLN A 16 -10.36 -1.75 7.32
C GLN A 16 -11.49 -1.77 8.36
N LYS A 17 -11.53 -2.77 9.26
CA LYS A 17 -12.58 -2.89 10.27
C LYS A 17 -12.66 -1.61 11.11
N GLU A 18 -13.89 -1.12 11.31
CA GLU A 18 -14.19 0.12 12.06
C GLU A 18 -13.59 1.40 11.47
N LYS A 19 -13.11 1.36 10.22
CA LYS A 19 -12.51 2.52 9.51
C LYS A 19 -13.39 3.01 8.37
N GLU A 20 -14.67 2.65 8.34
CA GLU A 20 -15.62 3.09 7.32
C GLU A 20 -15.60 4.62 7.14
N ASN A 21 -15.67 5.07 5.89
CA ASN A 21 -15.58 6.49 5.51
C ASN A 21 -14.26 7.20 5.87
N THR A 22 -13.19 6.47 6.17
CA THR A 22 -11.85 7.04 6.38
C THR A 22 -10.95 6.85 5.16
N ALA A 23 -9.86 7.63 5.10
CA ALA A 23 -8.83 7.47 4.08
C ALA A 23 -8.20 6.07 4.10
N VAL A 24 -8.05 5.46 5.28
CA VAL A 24 -7.51 4.09 5.42
C VAL A 24 -8.42 3.07 4.75
N PHE A 25 -9.74 3.24 4.89
CA PHE A 25 -10.69 2.38 4.19
C PHE A 25 -10.57 2.53 2.68
N MET A 26 -10.49 3.76 2.18
CA MET A 26 -10.32 4.03 0.75
C MET A 26 -9.02 3.46 0.18
N VAL A 27 -7.92 3.49 0.95
CA VAL A 27 -6.66 2.83 0.57
C VAL A 27 -6.87 1.33 0.40
N GLY A 28 -7.59 0.70 1.34
CA GLY A 28 -7.92 -0.73 1.24
C GLY A 28 -8.75 -1.05 0.01
N GLU A 29 -9.78 -0.26 -0.31
CA GLU A 29 -10.61 -0.48 -1.51
C GLU A 29 -9.78 -0.37 -2.79
N GLN A 30 -8.97 0.68 -2.91
CA GLN A 30 -8.11 0.88 -4.07
C GLN A 30 -7.03 -0.21 -4.20
N LEU A 31 -6.50 -0.72 -3.08
CA LEU A 31 -5.57 -1.84 -3.09
C LEU A 31 -6.23 -3.14 -3.60
N LYS A 32 -7.50 -3.39 -3.25
CA LYS A 32 -8.26 -4.53 -3.80
C LYS A 32 -8.45 -4.40 -5.32
N GLU A 33 -8.74 -3.19 -5.81
CA GLU A 33 -8.84 -2.90 -7.24
C GLU A 33 -7.50 -3.14 -7.97
N ILE A 34 -6.37 -2.71 -7.39
CA ILE A 34 -5.02 -2.94 -7.94
C ILE A 34 -4.70 -4.44 -8.04
N ILE A 35 -5.04 -5.22 -7.00
CA ILE A 35 -4.83 -6.66 -6.99
C ILE A 35 -5.68 -7.34 -8.06
N GLY A 36 -6.97 -6.99 -8.14
CA GLY A 36 -7.91 -7.57 -9.08
C GLY A 36 -7.89 -9.11 -9.04
N ASN A 37 -7.55 -9.73 -10.18
CA ASN A 37 -7.41 -11.18 -10.31
C ASN A 37 -5.94 -11.65 -10.34
N SER A 38 -4.98 -10.79 -10.01
CA SER A 38 -3.56 -11.13 -10.05
C SER A 38 -3.13 -11.84 -8.76
N GLU A 39 -2.89 -13.15 -8.85
CA GLU A 39 -2.43 -13.96 -7.72
C GLU A 39 -1.09 -13.50 -7.17
N GLN A 40 -0.19 -13.04 -8.05
CA GLN A 40 1.13 -12.58 -7.65
C GLN A 40 1.09 -11.27 -6.87
N LEU A 41 0.27 -10.31 -7.31
CA LEU A 41 0.09 -9.07 -6.55
C LEU A 41 -0.58 -9.38 -5.20
N ALA A 42 -1.54 -10.32 -5.18
CA ALA A 42 -2.18 -10.75 -3.95
C ALA A 42 -1.17 -11.37 -2.97
N GLU A 43 -0.29 -12.26 -3.44
CA GLU A 43 0.74 -12.89 -2.60
C GLU A 43 1.70 -11.85 -2.00
N LEU A 44 2.17 -10.91 -2.81
CA LEU A 44 3.07 -9.85 -2.38
C LEU A 44 2.43 -8.98 -1.29
N VAL A 45 1.19 -8.53 -1.54
CA VAL A 45 0.44 -7.72 -0.58
C VAL A 45 0.12 -8.50 0.69
N LEU A 46 -0.27 -9.78 0.59
CA LEU A 46 -0.55 -10.62 1.76
C LEU A 46 0.67 -10.78 2.65
N GLN A 47 1.86 -10.97 2.06
CA GLN A 47 3.10 -11.04 2.81
C GLN A 47 3.37 -9.71 3.51
N ASP A 48 3.24 -8.59 2.79
CA ASP A 48 3.54 -7.27 3.33
C ASP A 48 2.56 -6.86 4.42
N LEU A 49 1.25 -7.11 4.27
CA LEU A 49 0.25 -6.77 5.29
C LEU A 49 0.41 -7.52 6.62
N ARG A 50 1.25 -8.57 6.68
CA ARG A 50 1.64 -9.23 7.94
C ARG A 50 2.68 -8.41 8.71
N ASN A 51 3.40 -7.52 8.05
CA ASN A 51 4.32 -6.57 8.67
C ASN A 51 3.55 -5.30 9.09
N PRO A 52 3.54 -4.92 10.39
CA PRO A 52 2.82 -3.73 10.85
C PRO A 52 3.30 -2.43 10.19
N ASP A 53 4.55 -2.36 9.72
CA ASP A 53 5.08 -1.19 9.00
C ASP A 53 4.60 -1.07 7.55
N MET A 54 3.97 -2.12 7.02
CA MET A 54 3.37 -2.18 5.70
C MET A 54 1.82 -2.21 5.76
N SER A 55 1.24 -1.74 6.88
CA SER A 55 -0.21 -1.67 7.07
C SER A 55 -0.88 -0.59 6.20
N LEU A 56 -2.20 -0.70 6.03
CA LEU A 56 -3.01 0.31 5.31
C LEU A 56 -2.88 1.71 5.94
N GLU A 57 -2.73 1.80 7.27
CA GLU A 57 -2.53 3.08 7.97
C GLU A 57 -1.17 3.71 7.66
N LYS A 58 -0.13 2.88 7.46
CA LYS A 58 1.20 3.38 7.08
C LYS A 58 1.19 3.86 5.62
N CYS A 59 0.47 3.15 4.75
CA CYS A 59 0.24 3.58 3.37
C CYS A 59 -0.58 4.88 3.31
N GLU A 60 -1.66 4.99 4.08
CA GLU A 60 -2.48 6.21 4.17
C GLU A 60 -1.63 7.43 4.58
N LYS A 61 -0.73 7.29 5.55
CA LYS A 61 0.18 8.36 5.95
C LYS A 61 1.06 8.87 4.81
N LYS A 62 1.44 8.02 3.84
CA LYS A 62 2.17 8.46 2.64
C LYS A 62 1.29 9.32 1.74
N ILE A 63 0.03 8.96 1.57
CA ILE A 63 -0.95 9.74 0.81
C ILE A 63 -1.24 11.08 1.51
N LYS A 64 -1.42 11.06 2.84
CA LYS A 64 -1.59 12.29 3.62
C LYS A 64 -0.39 13.22 3.50
N ALA A 65 0.84 12.69 3.60
CA ALA A 65 2.05 13.48 3.42
C ALA A 65 2.06 14.17 2.04
N ARG A 66 1.67 13.44 0.98
CA ARG A 66 1.52 14.02 -0.36
C ARG A 66 0.48 15.13 -0.41
N ALA A 67 -0.67 14.94 0.25
CA ALA A 67 -1.70 15.96 0.36
C ALA A 67 -1.17 17.22 1.06
N ASP A 68 -0.46 17.05 2.17
CA ASP A 68 0.14 18.14 2.96
C ASP A 68 1.19 18.91 2.12
N GLU A 69 1.98 18.23 1.28
CA GLU A 69 2.92 18.88 0.35
C GLU A 69 2.19 19.72 -0.71
N LEU A 70 1.11 19.19 -1.29
CA LEU A 70 0.30 19.91 -2.26
C LEU A 70 -0.39 21.12 -1.64
N HIS A 71 -0.87 20.99 -0.40
CA HIS A 71 -1.46 22.09 0.38
C HIS A 71 -0.46 23.24 0.53
N LYS A 72 0.78 22.92 0.93
CA LYS A 72 1.87 23.90 1.05
C LYS A 72 2.19 24.55 -0.30
N LYS A 73 2.28 23.75 -1.37
CA LYS A 73 2.59 24.24 -2.72
C LYS A 73 1.49 25.17 -3.27
N ASN A 74 0.24 24.93 -2.92
CA ASN A 74 -0.92 25.71 -3.36
C ASN A 74 -1.21 26.92 -2.45
N GLY A 75 -0.28 27.30 -1.57
CA GLY A 75 -0.42 28.50 -0.75
C GLY A 75 -1.48 28.40 0.36
N GLY A 76 -1.77 27.20 0.88
CA GLY A 76 -2.70 27.04 2.00
C GLY A 76 -4.14 26.66 1.62
N GLY A 77 -4.42 26.40 0.34
CA GLY A 77 -5.72 25.87 -0.10
C GLY A 77 -5.92 24.37 0.18
N SER A 78 -7.18 23.92 0.24
CA SER A 78 -7.50 22.49 0.36
C SER A 78 -6.84 21.68 -0.75
N ALA A 79 -6.04 20.67 -0.39
CA ALA A 79 -5.38 19.80 -1.35
C ALA A 79 -5.87 18.37 -1.18
N CYS A 80 -6.46 17.83 -2.23
CA CYS A 80 -6.79 16.41 -2.34
C CYS A 80 -5.76 15.74 -3.24
N VAL A 81 -5.36 14.52 -2.88
CA VAL A 81 -4.62 13.64 -3.80
C VAL A 81 -5.63 13.05 -4.76
N ASN A 82 -5.42 13.23 -6.07
CA ASN A 82 -6.31 12.63 -7.05
C ASN A 82 -6.15 11.08 -7.05
N PRO A 83 -7.15 10.33 -7.53
CA PRO A 83 -7.10 8.87 -7.47
C PRO A 83 -5.89 8.24 -8.17
N LYS A 84 -5.38 8.83 -9.25
CA LYS A 84 -4.22 8.30 -9.98
C LYS A 84 -2.92 8.45 -9.19
N ASP A 85 -2.75 9.58 -8.52
CA ASP A 85 -1.60 9.82 -7.64
C ASP A 85 -1.66 8.94 -6.39
N ALA A 86 -2.86 8.71 -5.84
CA ALA A 86 -3.07 7.78 -4.73
C ALA A 86 -2.70 6.35 -5.14
N GLU A 87 -3.17 5.88 -6.31
CA GLU A 87 -2.83 4.56 -6.83
C GLU A 87 -1.31 4.41 -7.00
N LYS A 88 -0.63 5.43 -7.54
CA LYS A 88 0.82 5.42 -7.67
C LYS A 88 1.51 5.28 -6.31
N ILE A 89 1.09 6.03 -5.29
CA ILE A 89 1.65 5.93 -3.94
C ILE A 89 1.42 4.53 -3.34
N ILE A 90 0.23 3.95 -3.53
CA ILE A 90 -0.08 2.59 -3.06
C ILE A 90 0.82 1.57 -3.76
N ARG A 91 0.98 1.67 -5.08
CA ARG A 91 1.88 0.80 -5.85
C ARG A 91 3.31 0.93 -5.38
N ASP A 92 3.82 2.16 -5.24
CA ASP A 92 5.19 2.39 -4.79
C ASP A 92 5.41 1.87 -3.36
N PHE A 93 4.43 2.04 -2.46
CA PHE A 93 4.51 1.59 -1.07
C PHE A 93 4.59 0.06 -0.95
N TYR A 94 3.84 -0.68 -1.78
CA TYR A 94 3.83 -2.14 -1.80
C TYR A 94 4.72 -2.77 -2.89
N GLY A 95 5.47 -1.97 -3.66
CA GLY A 95 6.29 -2.45 -4.77
C GLY A 95 5.51 -3.07 -5.95
N LEU A 96 4.28 -2.63 -6.22
CA LEU A 96 3.35 -3.17 -7.22
C LEU A 96 3.54 -2.55 -8.61
N HIS A 97 4.77 -2.47 -9.09
CA HIS A 97 5.08 -1.92 -10.40
C HIS A 97 4.73 -2.92 -11.51
N MET A 98 4.03 -2.45 -12.55
CA MET A 98 3.65 -3.27 -13.73
C MET A 98 4.86 -3.72 -14.56
N THR A 99 6.02 -3.09 -14.36
CA THR A 99 7.25 -3.40 -15.09
C THR A 99 7.97 -4.52 -14.35
N GLU A 100 7.77 -5.73 -14.85
CA GLU A 100 8.55 -6.93 -14.54
C GLU A 100 8.31 -7.54 -13.16
N ILE A 101 7.25 -8.34 -13.15
CA ILE A 101 7.06 -9.58 -12.40
C ILE A 101 8.23 -10.60 -12.58
N SER A 102 9.41 -10.16 -13.02
CA SER A 102 10.66 -10.91 -13.05
C SER A 102 11.80 -10.02 -12.54
N ALA A 103 11.89 -9.86 -11.22
CA ALA A 103 13.13 -9.65 -10.47
C ALA A 103 12.76 -9.29 -9.03
N ALA A 104 12.84 -10.27 -8.15
CA ALA A 104 12.72 -10.09 -6.72
C ALA A 104 13.93 -9.34 -6.14
N GLU A 105 14.23 -8.10 -6.53
CA GLU A 105 15.31 -7.31 -5.93
C GLU A 105 15.03 -5.79 -5.94
N SER A 106 14.18 -5.33 -5.01
CA SER A 106 14.23 -3.93 -4.54
C SER A 106 13.81 -3.75 -3.07
N ARG A 107 13.82 -4.82 -2.27
CA ARG A 107 13.60 -4.68 -0.82
C ARG A 107 14.93 -4.34 -0.16
N PRO A 108 15.03 -3.26 0.67
CA PRO A 108 16.19 -3.08 1.52
C PRO A 108 16.26 -4.27 2.47
N LYS A 109 17.26 -5.13 2.29
CA LYS A 109 17.62 -6.14 3.29
C LYS A 109 18.02 -5.35 4.54
N VAL A 110 17.19 -5.40 5.58
CA VAL A 110 17.61 -4.98 6.91
C VAL A 110 18.76 -5.90 7.31
N VAL A 111 19.99 -5.45 7.11
CA VAL A 111 21.17 -6.12 7.67
C VAL A 111 21.06 -6.02 9.17
N SER A 112 21.03 -7.18 9.83
CA SER A 112 21.09 -7.25 11.28
C SER A 112 22.48 -6.82 11.71
N LEU A 113 22.56 -5.95 12.74
CA LEU A 113 23.84 -5.49 13.30
C LEU A 113 24.68 -6.64 13.91
N ALA A 114 24.11 -7.85 14.00
CA ALA A 114 24.77 -9.05 14.52
C ALA A 114 25.82 -9.67 13.58
N GLU A 115 25.92 -9.21 12.32
CA GLU A 115 26.90 -9.73 11.34
C GLU A 115 28.15 -8.86 11.19
N LEU A 116 28.29 -7.80 12.02
CA LEU A 116 29.37 -6.81 11.95
C LEU A 116 30.30 -6.83 13.17
N MET A 117 30.32 -7.93 13.92
CA MET A 117 31.19 -8.12 15.09
C MET A 117 32.01 -9.40 14.98
#